data_AF-A0A846ASL1-F1
#
_entry.id   AF-A0A846ASL1-F1
#
_cell.length_a   1.000
_cell.length_b   1.000
_cell.length_c   1.000
_cell.angle_alpha   90.00
_cell.angle_beta   90.00
_cell.angle_gamma   90.00
#
_symmetry.space_group_name_H-M   'P 1'
#
loop_
_entity.id
_entity.type
_entity.pdbx_description
1 polymer ?
#
loop_
_entity_poly.entity_id
_entity_poly.type
_entity_poly.pdbx_seq_one_letter_code
_entity_poly.pdbx_strand_id
1 'polypeptide(L)' 'MTYSDILKPWAIARLLPPTQWVIIARYRTRSDADGHLQLLRQRVSDIQFEVVFDLPQRNT' A
#
# COMPACT_ATOMS: atom_id res chain seq x y z
N MET A 1 -2.99 16.00 -5.97
CA MET A 1 -3.95 14.95 -5.59
C MET A 1 -5.24 15.20 -6.32
N THR A 2 -5.70 14.21 -7.08
CA THR A 2 -6.99 14.22 -7.77
C THR A 2 -8.03 13.61 -6.85
N TYR A 3 -9.32 13.95 -7.03
CA TYR A 3 -10.42 13.34 -6.26
C TYR A 3 -10.36 11.79 -6.26
N SER A 4 -9.89 11.21 -7.37
CA SER A 4 -9.67 9.77 -7.53
C SER A 4 -8.68 9.14 -6.55
N ASP A 5 -7.73 9.91 -6.01
CA ASP A 5 -6.75 9.40 -5.03
C ASP A 5 -7.41 9.15 -3.67
N ILE A 6 -8.38 9.99 -3.28
CA ILE A 6 -9.16 9.87 -2.05
C ILE A 6 -10.01 8.59 -2.04
N LEU A 7 -10.39 8.11 -3.23
CA LEU A 7 -11.18 6.87 -3.40
C LEU A 7 -10.35 5.59 -3.25
N LYS A 8 -9.04 5.69 -2.98
CA LYS A 8 -8.15 4.54 -2.83
C LYS A 8 -7.46 4.57 -1.45
N PRO A 9 -8.20 4.30 -0.37
CA PRO A 9 -7.69 4.41 0.99
C PRO A 9 -6.83 3.21 1.43
N TRP A 10 -6.85 2.11 0.67
CA TRP A 10 -6.05 0.93 0.96
C TRP A 10 -4.73 1.03 0.21
N ALA A 11 -3.62 0.75 0.87
CA ALA A 11 -2.30 0.83 0.26
C ALA A 11 -1.43 -0.35 0.67
N ILE A 12 -0.51 -0.73 -0.21
CA ILE A 12 0.56 -1.67 0.14
C ILE A 12 1.79 -0.86 0.49
N ALA A 13 2.24 -0.99 1.73
CA ALA A 13 3.48 -0.45 2.23
C ALA A 13 4.59 -1.49 2.10
N ARG A 14 5.74 -1.07 1.58
CA ARG A 14 7.00 -1.81 1.68
C ARG A 14 7.77 -1.29 2.89
N LEU A 15 8.20 -2.17 3.78
CA LEU A 15 9.07 -1.82 4.90
C LEU A 15 10.54 -1.79 4.43
N LEU A 16 11.25 -0.73 4.81
CA LEU A 16 12.67 -0.54 4.56
C LEU A 16 13.42 -0.43 5.91
N PRO A 17 14.52 -1.16 6.10
CA PRO A 17 15.43 -0.92 7.21
C PRO A 17 16.01 0.51 7.10
N PRO A 18 16.24 1.23 8.22
CA PRO A 18 16.06 0.77 9.60
C PRO A 18 14.65 0.96 10.18
N THR A 19 13.82 1.88 9.68
CA THR A 19 12.44 2.10 10.19
C THR A 19 11.62 2.95 9.22
N GLN A 20 11.75 2.70 7.92
CA GLN A 20 11.05 3.46 6.90
C GLN A 20 10.00 2.58 6.23
N TRP A 21 8.98 3.21 5.68
CA TRP A 21 7.99 2.54 4.86
C TRP A 21 7.62 3.43 3.69
N VAL A 22 7.35 2.81 2.55
CA VAL A 22 6.94 3.51 1.34
C VAL A 22 5.69 2.86 0.75
N ILE A 23 4.73 3.69 0.36
CA ILE A 23 3.55 3.23 -0.37
C ILE A 23 3.95 2.92 -1.80
N ILE A 24 3.82 1.66 -2.20
CA ILE A 24 4.14 1.21 -3.57
C ILE A 24 2.90 1.12 -4.46
N ALA A 25 1.71 0.99 -3.86
CA ALA A 25 0.46 0.89 -4.60
C ALA A 25 -0.76 1.26 -3.73
N ARG A 26 -1.83 1.75 -4.36
CA ARG A 26 -3.11 2.11 -3.71
C ARG A 26 -4.30 1.44 -4.40
N TYR A 27 -5.30 1.07 -3.61
CA TYR A 27 -6.48 0.30 -3.97
C TYR A 27 -7.74 0.88 -3.36
N ARG A 28 -8.86 0.65 -4.04
CA ARG A 28 -10.18 1.06 -3.56
C ARG A 28 -10.67 0.16 -2.43
N THR A 29 -10.39 -1.14 -2.51
CA THR A 29 -10.81 -2.12 -1.52
C THR A 29 -9.62 -2.82 -0.88
N ARG A 30 -9.82 -3.34 0.33
CA ARG A 30 -8.82 -4.14 1.02
C ARG A 30 -8.53 -5.45 0.27
N SER A 31 -9.58 -6.10 -0.25
CA SER A 31 -9.46 -7.38 -0.96
C SER A 31 -8.56 -7.29 -2.19
N ASP A 32 -8.65 -6.20 -2.96
CA ASP A 32 -7.74 -5.97 -4.09
C ASP A 32 -6.28 -5.83 -3.63
N ALA A 33 -6.06 -5.12 -2.53
CA ALA A 33 -4.73 -4.92 -1.94
C ALA A 33 -4.16 -6.25 -1.42
N ASP A 34 -4.95 -7.04 -0.70
CA ASP A 34 -4.56 -8.36 -0.17
C ASP A 34 -4.23 -9.34 -1.31
N GLY A 35 -5.02 -9.34 -2.41
CA GLY A 35 -4.74 -10.16 -3.58
C GLY A 35 -3.39 -9.84 -4.23
N HIS A 36 -3.05 -8.56 -4.38
CA HIS A 36 -1.73 -8.18 -4.90
C HIS A 36 -0.62 -8.45 -3.88
N LEU A 37 -0.87 -8.23 -2.58
CA LEU A 37 0.09 -8.58 -1.52
C LEU A 37 0.49 -10.06 -1.57
N GLN A 38 -0.46 -10.96 -1.81
CA GLN A 38 -0.18 -12.39 -1.94
C GLN A 38 0.77 -12.68 -3.11
N LEU A 39 0.56 -12.03 -4.26
CA LEU A 39 1.46 -12.15 -5.41
C LEU A 39 2.86 -11.60 -5.11
N LEU A 40 2.94 -10.47 -4.42
CA LEU A 40 4.22 -9.86 -4.02
C LEU A 40 5.02 -10.78 -3.09
N ARG A 41 4.36 -11.38 -2.09
CA ARG A 41 4.99 -12.33 -1.17
C ARG A 41 5.48 -13.60 -1.86
N GLN A 42 4.77 -14.08 -2.88
CA GLN A 42 5.20 -15.22 -3.68
C GLN A 42 6.42 -14.92 -4.55
N ARG A 43 6.52 -13.68 -5.08
CA ARG A 43 7.61 -13.28 -5.96
C ARG A 43 8.85 -12.82 -5.21
N VAL A 44 8.66 -12.18 -4.06
CA VAL A 44 9.74 -11.54 -3.28
C VAL A 44 9.50 -11.80 -1.80
N SER A 45 10.03 -12.92 -1.31
CA SER A 45 9.89 -13.34 0.09
C SER A 45 10.79 -12.57 1.06
N ASP A 46 11.87 -11.94 0.56
CA ASP A 46 12.84 -11.21 1.36
C ASP A 46 12.34 -9.83 1.80
N ILE A 47 11.37 -9.26 1.06
CA ILE A 47 10.82 -7.94 1.34
C ILE A 47 9.55 -8.06 2.19
N GLN A 48 9.51 -7.30 3.28
CA GLN A 48 8.33 -7.18 4.11
C GLN A 48 7.33 -6.19 3.49
N PHE A 49 6.12 -6.69 3.21
CA PHE A 49 5.00 -5.93 2.69
C PHE A 49 3.80 -6.04 3.61
N GLU A 50 3.10 -4.93 3.79
CA GLU A 50 1.90 -4.84 4.61
C GLU A 50 0.80 -4.05 3.90
N VAL A 51 -0.46 -4.47 4.09
CA VAL A 51 -1.62 -3.69 3.66
C VAL A 51 -1.98 -2.74 4.79
N VAL A 52 -1.99 -1.45 4.48
CA VAL A 52 -2.29 -0.37 5.42
C VAL A 52 -3.48 0.45 4.92
N PHE A 53 -4.21 1.03 5.87
CA PHE A 53 -5.21 2.05 5.55
C PHE A 53 -4.53 3.43 5.61
N ASP A 54 -4.35 4.04 4.44
CA ASP A 54 -3.70 5.34 4.28
C ASP A 54 -4.58 6.25 3.42
N LEU A 55 -5.25 7.20 4.08
CA LEU A 55 -5.94 8.26 3.37
C LEU A 55 -4.90 9.26 2.85
N PRO A 56 -4.90 9.59 1.56
CA PRO A 56 -4.03 10.63 1.06
C PRO A 56 -4.42 11.94 1.76
N GLN A 57 -3.56 12.42 2.65
CA GLN A 57 -3.81 13.67 3.37
C GLN A 57 -3.94 14.79 2.34
N ARG A 58 -5.07 15.49 2.36
CA ARG A 58 -5.23 16.74 1.62
C ARG A 58 -4.24 17.74 2.22
N ASN A 59 -3.09 17.93 1.58
CA ASN A 59 -2.21 19.05 1.89
C ASN A 59 -3.07 20.32 1.83
N THR A 60 -3.30 20.94 2.98
CA THR A 60 -4.03 22.20 3.12
C THR A 60 -3.04 23.34 2.98
#